data_AF-A0A5J4KRX9-F1
#
_entry.id   AF-A0A5J4KRX9-F1
#
_cell.length_a   1.000
_cell.length_b   1.000
_cell.length_c   1.000
_cell.angle_alpha   90.00
_cell.angle_beta   90.00
_cell.angle_gamma   90.00
#
_symmetry.space_group_name_H-M   'P 1'
#
loop_
_entity.id
_entity.type
_entity.pdbx_description
1 polymer ?
#
loop_
_entity_poly.entity_id
_entity_poly.type
_entity_poly.pdbx_seq_one_letter_code
_entity_poly.pdbx_strand_id
1 'polypeptide(L)' 'MPKKGELSKTARASLANRETVNHQTQHICASCNEPIWLTDLYPVKVLGKGMSYYHKDHYKVQ' A
#
# COMPACT_ATOMS: atom_id res chain seq x y z
N MET A 1 -8.14 40.69 3.55
CA MET A 1 -7.26 39.88 2.67
C MET A 1 -6.64 38.77 3.51
N PRO A 2 -6.79 37.47 3.15
CA PRO A 2 -6.22 36.37 3.94
C PRO A 2 -4.69 36.43 3.92
N LYS A 3 -4.06 36.19 5.08
CA LYS A 3 -2.61 36.34 5.29
C LYS A 3 -1.85 35.24 4.52
N LYS A 4 -0.78 35.66 3.84
CA LYS A 4 0.18 34.81 3.11
C LYS A 4 0.69 33.70 4.06
N GLY A 5 0.19 32.47 3.90
CA GLY A 5 0.64 31.31 4.68
C GLY A 5 -0.48 30.41 5.25
N GLU A 6 -1.73 30.87 5.30
CA GLU A 6 -2.84 29.97 5.63
C GLU A 6 -3.28 29.19 4.39
N LEU A 7 -2.84 27.93 4.32
CA LEU A 7 -3.45 26.94 3.43
C LEU A 7 -4.97 26.99 3.63
N SER A 8 -5.69 27.25 2.54
CA SER A 8 -7.16 27.26 2.52
C SER A 8 -7.71 26.01 3.24
N LYS A 9 -8.86 26.14 3.91
CA LYS A 9 -9.54 25.02 4.58
C LYS A 9 -9.72 23.81 3.63
N THR A 10 -9.94 24.07 2.34
CA THR A 10 -9.97 23.07 1.27
C THR A 10 -8.61 22.43 0.99
N ALA A 11 -7.52 23.20 1.00
CA ALA A 11 -6.17 22.68 0.79
C ALA A 11 -5.70 21.78 1.95
N ARG A 12 -6.13 22.08 3.19
CA ARG A 12 -5.89 21.20 4.35
C ARG A 12 -6.67 19.88 4.23
N ALA A 13 -7.92 19.93 3.78
CA ALA A 13 -8.75 18.72 3.56
C ALA A 13 -8.22 17.82 2.42
N SER A 14 -7.62 18.41 1.36
CA SER A 14 -7.02 17.64 0.26
C SER A 14 -5.74 16.89 0.66
N LEU A 15 -5.02 17.34 1.70
CA LEU A 15 -3.84 16.64 2.21
C LEU A 15 -4.21 15.45 3.10
N ALA A 16 -5.30 15.54 3.86
CA ALA A 16 -5.83 14.43 4.65
C ALA A 16 -6.36 13.29 3.75
N ASN A 17 -6.92 13.59 2.57
CA ASN A 17 -7.35 12.56 1.61
C ASN A 17 -6.21 11.82 0.89
N ARG A 18 -4.94 12.21 1.10
CA ARG A 18 -3.78 11.44 0.63
C ARG A 18 -3.40 10.31 1.59
N GLU A 19 -4.09 10.20 2.72
CA GLU A 19 -3.94 9.10 3.67
C GLU A 19 -4.50 7.82 3.04
N THR A 20 -3.60 7.06 2.40
CA THR A 20 -3.68 5.60 2.23
C THR A 20 -5.02 5.05 1.72
N VAL A 21 -5.33 5.28 0.44
CA VAL A 21 -6.38 4.50 -0.23
C VAL A 21 -5.92 3.05 -0.30
N ASN A 22 -6.38 2.23 0.65
CA ASN A 22 -6.20 0.78 0.56
C ASN A 22 -7.04 0.27 -0.61
N HIS A 23 -6.36 -0.22 -1.63
CA HIS A 23 -6.99 -0.79 -2.80
C HIS A 23 -6.39 -2.16 -3.08
N GLN A 24 -7.15 -2.96 -3.81
CA GLN A 24 -6.69 -4.25 -4.28
C GLN A 24 -5.61 -4.05 -5.33
N THR A 25 -4.45 -4.68 -5.13
CA THR A 25 -3.34 -4.62 -6.07
C THR A 25 -3.55 -5.62 -7.21
N GLN A 26 -2.75 -5.50 -8.27
CA GLN A 26 -2.73 -6.48 -9.37
C GLN A 26 -1.92 -7.74 -9.02
N HIS A 27 -1.37 -7.83 -7.80
CA HIS A 27 -0.52 -8.93 -7.37
C HIS A 27 -1.33 -10.00 -6.65
N ILE A 28 -0.95 -11.26 -6.90
CA ILE A 28 -1.58 -12.45 -6.32
C ILE A 28 -0.63 -13.06 -5.30
N CYS A 29 -1.15 -13.44 -4.14
CA CYS A 29 -0.39 -14.11 -3.11
C CYS A 29 0.05 -15.50 -3.56
N ALA A 30 1.35 -15.76 -3.55
CA ALA A 30 1.92 -17.06 -3.94
C ALA A 30 1.58 -18.21 -2.98
N SER A 31 1.00 -17.94 -1.79
CA SER A 31 0.63 -18.97 -0.81
C SER A 31 -0.84 -19.38 -0.88
N CYS A 32 -1.77 -18.44 -1.13
CA CYS A 32 -3.22 -18.72 -1.14
C CYS A 32 -3.91 -18.46 -2.48
N ASN A 33 -3.19 -17.91 -3.47
CA ASN A 33 -3.71 -17.53 -4.79
C ASN A 33 -4.83 -16.46 -4.76
N GLU A 34 -4.91 -15.66 -3.70
CA GLU A 34 -5.85 -14.54 -3.62
C GLU A 34 -5.18 -13.20 -3.96
N PRO A 35 -5.95 -12.23 -4.49
CA PRO A 35 -5.47 -10.88 -4.75
C PRO A 35 -5.12 -10.14 -3.44
N ILE A 36 -4.01 -9.41 -3.46
CA ILE A 36 -3.45 -8.77 -2.27
C ILE A 36 -3.90 -7.31 -2.15
N TRP A 37 -4.35 -6.90 -0.98
CA TRP A 37 -4.57 -5.48 -0.64
C TRP A 37 -3.25 -4.74 -0.47
N LEU A 38 -3.20 -3.46 -0.84
CA LEU A 38 -1.98 -2.66 -0.72
C LEU A 38 -1.45 -2.64 0.72
N THR A 39 -2.34 -2.65 1.72
CA THR A 39 -1.98 -2.73 3.14
C THR A 39 -1.28 -4.03 3.52
N ASP A 40 -1.54 -5.11 2.81
CA ASP A 40 -1.09 -6.48 3.12
C ASP A 40 -0.06 -6.99 2.12
N LEU A 41 0.32 -6.17 1.15
CA LEU A 41 1.33 -6.50 0.14
C LEU A 41 2.70 -6.66 0.81
N TYR A 42 3.21 -7.88 0.77
CA TYR A 42 4.54 -8.22 1.24
C TYR A 42 5.41 -8.77 0.09
N PRO A 43 6.27 -7.94 -0.54
CA PRO A 43 7.14 -8.37 -1.62
C PRO A 43 8.41 -9.05 -1.08
N VAL A 44 8.75 -10.21 -1.65
CA VAL A 44 9.89 -11.04 -1.26
C VAL A 44 10.75 -11.36 -2.47
N LYS A 45 12.04 -11.09 -2.38
CA LYS A 45 13.00 -11.46 -3.42
C LYS A 45 13.45 -12.90 -3.22
N VAL A 46 12.99 -13.80 -4.08
CA VAL A 46 13.39 -15.21 -4.08
C VAL A 46 14.57 -15.40 -5.04
N LEU A 47 15.69 -15.89 -4.51
CA LEU A 47 16.89 -16.19 -5.31
C LEU A 47 16.54 -17.21 -6.40
N GLY A 48 16.86 -16.90 -7.66
CA GLY A 48 16.58 -17.75 -8.82
C GLY A 48 15.17 -17.69 -9.40
N LYS A 49 14.19 -17.08 -8.71
CA LYS A 49 12.79 -16.94 -9.18
C LYS A 49 12.35 -15.50 -9.43
N GLY A 50 13.01 -14.51 -8.81
CA GLY A 50 12.63 -13.10 -8.91
C GLY A 50 11.79 -12.62 -7.73
N MET A 51 10.90 -11.65 -7.95
CA MET A 51 10.00 -11.16 -6.91
C MET A 51 8.76 -12.05 -6.78
N SER A 52 8.42 -12.40 -5.55
CA SER A 52 7.19 -13.10 -5.17
C SER A 52 6.42 -12.25 -4.18
N TYR A 53 5.10 -12.26 -4.29
CA TYR A 53 4.23 -11.45 -3.45
C TYR A 53 3.44 -12.33 -2.50
N TYR A 54 3.37 -11.92 -1.25
CA TYR A 54 2.67 -12.63 -0.19
C TYR A 54 1.81 -11.66 0.61
N HIS A 55 0.80 -12.20 1.28
CA HIS A 55 0.18 -11.51 2.41
C HIS A 55 1.18 -11.48 3.58
N LYS A 56 1.12 -10.43 4.41
CA LYS A 56 1.92 -10.33 5.64
C LYS A 56 1.77 -11.58 6.53
N ASP A 57 0.55 -12.10 6.66
CA ASP A 57 0.27 -13.33 7.42
C ASP A 57 0.84 -14.61 6.81
N HIS A 58 0.99 -14.66 5.48
CA HIS A 58 1.51 -15.83 4.77
C HIS A 58 3.02 -15.86 4.72
N TYR A 59 3.67 -14.70 4.79
CA TYR A 59 5.12 -14.63 4.86
C TYR A 59 5.62 -14.79 6.29
N LYS A 60 5.52 -16.02 6.81
CA LYS A 60 6.20 -16.43 8.05
C LYS A 60 7.59 -16.94 7.66
N VAL A 61 8.57 -16.03 7.67
CA VAL A 61 9.97 -16.45 7.78
C VAL A 61 10.09 -17.13 9.14
N GLN A 62 10.27 -18.44 9.13
CA GLN A 62 10.63 -19.20 10.34
C GLN A 62 12.01 -18.78 10.83
#